data_AF-A0A1I5VKM2-F1
#
_entry.id   AF-A0A1I5VKM2-F1
#
_cell.length_a   1.000
_cell.length_b   1.000
_cell.length_c   1.000
_cell.angle_alpha   90.00
_cell.angle_beta   90.00
_cell.angle_gamma   90.00
#
_symmetry.space_group_name_H-M   'P 1'
#
loop_
_entity.id
_entity.type
_entity.pdbx_description
1 polymer ?
#
loop_
_entity_poly.entity_id
_entity_poly.type
_entity_poly.pdbx_seq_one_letter_code
_entity_poly.pdbx_strand_id
1 'polypeptide(L)'
;MRRREYLQAAGAVAVGSTVFSASALAEHFDAKPDDVTLEYDESVLERYRPELVMPAAAEEKFIGLYGWVTRSEERETNVAVYWASYSHQEGWLGNLDSHYGDHEPVYVFFDDDGVTQVIASIYHWIAGRAPGAEIPLVDDTHPQLRVIKPWHQYTAAGQPGEFFDVDDLTTVFDSWLDNGLEESLAPGSVTNPWTMRSRPDWWRRGTAGFSINATLVDAMMSVGVGDVGSLSDQ
;
A
#
# COMPACT_ATOMS: atom_id res chain seq x y z
N MET A 1 10.19 31.95 6.20
CA MET A 1 11.59 31.49 5.99
C MET A 1 11.49 30.02 5.61
N ARG A 2 11.26 29.58 4.36
CA ARG A 2 12.01 29.57 3.07
C ARG A 2 13.18 28.56 2.97
N ARG A 3 12.83 27.29 2.72
CA ARG A 3 13.18 26.51 1.50
C ARG A 3 14.67 26.12 1.25
N ARG A 4 15.51 25.85 2.26
CA ARG A 4 16.95 25.67 2.01
C ARG A 4 17.78 24.59 2.72
N GLU A 5 17.22 23.60 3.40
CA GLU A 5 18.08 22.67 4.18
C GLU A 5 18.10 21.18 3.78
N TYR A 6 17.36 20.72 2.78
CA TYR A 6 17.36 19.28 2.42
C TYR A 6 18.21 18.87 1.20
N LEU A 7 19.09 19.73 0.66
CA LEU A 7 19.86 19.41 -0.56
C LEU A 7 21.39 19.61 -0.43
N GLN A 8 22.03 19.03 0.59
CA GLN A 8 23.49 18.92 0.59
C GLN A 8 23.99 17.53 0.98
N ALA A 9 24.00 16.63 -0.02
CA ALA A 9 25.08 15.66 -0.23
C ALA A 9 24.97 15.07 -1.65
N ALA A 10 25.43 15.80 -2.68
CA ALA A 10 25.59 15.27 -4.03
C ALA A 10 27.02 15.54 -4.51
N GLY A 11 27.88 14.52 -4.41
CA GLY A 11 29.16 14.47 -5.10
C GLY A 11 28.94 13.97 -6.53
N ALA A 12 29.38 14.74 -7.51
CA ALA A 12 29.10 14.52 -8.93
C ALA A 12 29.92 13.38 -9.56
N VAL A 13 29.24 12.46 -10.26
CA VAL A 13 29.75 11.77 -11.45
C VAL A 13 28.62 11.72 -12.48
N ALA A 14 28.84 12.32 -13.64
CA ALA A 14 27.87 12.37 -14.74
C ALA A 14 28.17 11.29 -15.78
N VAL A 15 27.24 10.36 -16.00
CA VAL A 15 27.12 9.55 -17.24
C VAL A 15 25.63 9.21 -17.46
N GLY A 16 25.07 9.66 -18.59
CA GLY A 16 23.78 9.18 -19.13
C GLY A 16 22.52 9.84 -18.55
N SER A 17 22.05 10.93 -19.15
CA SER A 17 20.83 11.63 -18.75
C SER A 17 19.55 10.94 -19.23
N THR A 18 18.97 10.07 -18.40
CA THR A 18 17.52 9.82 -18.34
C THR A 18 16.90 10.83 -17.37
N VAL A 19 16.18 11.82 -17.90
CA VAL A 19 15.44 12.82 -17.11
C VAL A 19 14.03 12.28 -16.90
N PHE A 20 13.87 11.27 -16.03
CA PHE A 20 12.58 10.72 -15.63
C PHE A 20 12.71 10.11 -14.24
N SER A 21 12.66 10.92 -13.18
CA SER A 21 12.50 10.43 -11.78
C SER A 21 11.96 11.52 -10.85
N ALA A 22 12.51 12.75 -10.94
CA ALA A 22 12.12 13.82 -10.02
C ALA A 22 10.66 14.32 -10.16
N SER A 23 9.92 13.94 -11.22
CA SER A 23 8.54 14.38 -11.45
C SER A 23 7.48 13.47 -10.84
N ALA A 24 7.70 12.14 -10.84
CA ALA A 24 6.73 11.15 -10.37
C ALA A 24 6.60 11.20 -8.84
N LEU A 25 7.73 11.09 -8.15
CA LEU A 25 7.80 11.29 -6.71
C LEU A 25 7.24 12.66 -6.30
N ALA A 26 7.56 13.72 -7.05
CA ALA A 26 7.04 15.05 -6.78
C ALA A 26 5.51 15.10 -6.88
N GLU A 27 4.87 14.49 -7.88
CA GLU A 27 3.41 14.46 -7.99
C GLU A 27 2.76 13.76 -6.79
N HIS A 28 3.33 12.64 -6.35
CA HIS A 28 2.84 11.92 -5.18
C HIS A 28 3.03 12.72 -3.87
N PHE A 29 4.16 13.40 -3.70
CA PHE A 29 4.43 14.21 -2.52
C PHE A 29 3.75 15.58 -2.55
N ASP A 30 3.46 16.15 -3.72
CA ASP A 30 2.68 17.40 -3.88
C ASP A 30 1.20 17.18 -3.55
N ALA A 31 0.70 15.94 -3.71
CA ALA A 31 -0.65 15.55 -3.28
C ALA A 31 -0.78 15.34 -1.77
N LYS A 32 0.34 15.32 -1.04
CA LYS A 32 0.36 15.23 0.42
C LYS A 32 0.18 16.62 1.04
N PRO A 33 -0.78 16.82 1.96
CA PRO A 33 -0.90 18.06 2.71
C PRO A 33 0.39 18.47 3.43
N ASP A 34 0.59 19.77 3.64
CA ASP A 34 1.82 20.32 4.23
C ASP A 34 2.03 19.87 5.69
N ASP A 35 0.94 19.64 6.43
CA ASP A 35 0.90 19.19 7.83
C ASP A 35 1.19 17.69 8.00
N VAL A 36 1.20 16.92 6.90
CA VAL A 36 1.42 15.47 6.93
C VAL A 36 2.90 15.14 6.84
N THR A 37 3.41 14.32 7.75
CA THR A 37 4.76 13.75 7.73
C THR A 37 4.74 12.27 7.34
N LEU A 38 5.83 11.79 6.71
CA LEU A 38 6.03 10.40 6.32
C LEU A 38 7.42 9.98 6.80
N GLU A 39 7.49 9.06 7.75
CA GLU A 39 8.74 8.71 8.43
C GLU A 39 8.83 7.22 8.69
N TYR A 40 10.03 6.66 8.57
CA TYR A 40 10.29 5.31 9.06
C TYR A 40 10.46 5.32 10.58
N ASP A 41 9.46 4.79 11.27
CA ASP A 41 9.47 4.58 12.72
C ASP A 41 9.29 3.09 12.97
N GLU A 42 10.42 2.37 12.99
CA GLU A 42 10.48 0.91 13.15
C GLU A 42 9.63 0.44 14.32
N SER A 43 9.72 1.10 15.48
CA SER A 43 9.00 0.68 16.68
C SER A 43 7.47 0.70 16.52
N VAL A 44 6.95 1.70 15.82
CA VAL A 44 5.51 1.82 15.53
C VAL A 44 5.11 0.87 14.42
N LEU A 45 5.94 0.73 13.39
CA LEU A 45 5.70 -0.20 12.29
C LEU A 45 5.69 -1.66 12.78
N GLU A 46 6.64 -2.04 13.62
CA GLU A 46 6.64 -3.37 14.23
C GLU A 46 5.42 -3.60 15.09
N ARG A 47 4.96 -2.58 15.84
CA ARG A 47 3.78 -2.67 16.71
C ARG A 47 2.48 -2.84 15.93
N TYR A 48 2.34 -2.23 14.75
CA TYR A 48 1.08 -2.26 13.99
C TYR A 48 1.18 -3.08 12.70
N ARG A 49 2.26 -3.85 12.48
CA ARG A 49 2.43 -4.65 11.27
C ARG A 49 1.34 -5.73 11.18
N PRO A 50 0.88 -6.08 9.97
CA PRO A 50 -0.01 -7.21 9.78
C PRO A 50 0.69 -8.53 10.12
N GLU A 51 -0.08 -9.47 10.65
CA GLU A 51 0.30 -10.89 10.66
C GLU A 51 -0.23 -11.52 9.36
N LEU A 52 0.65 -12.07 8.54
CA LEU A 52 0.30 -12.52 7.19
C LEU A 52 0.26 -14.04 7.12
N VAL A 53 -0.90 -14.59 6.77
CA VAL A 53 -1.06 -15.99 6.39
C VAL A 53 -0.83 -16.12 4.90
N MET A 54 0.38 -16.51 4.52
CA MET A 54 0.76 -16.67 3.12
C MET A 54 0.64 -18.13 2.66
N PRO A 55 -0.01 -18.40 1.52
CA PRO A 55 0.16 -19.69 0.85
C PRO A 55 1.60 -19.81 0.31
N ALA A 56 2.15 -21.02 0.27
CA ALA A 56 3.54 -21.26 -0.16
C ALA A 56 3.93 -20.61 -1.51
N ALA A 57 2.98 -20.51 -2.45
CA ALA A 57 3.25 -19.88 -3.74
C ALA A 57 3.34 -18.35 -3.69
N ALA A 58 2.73 -17.71 -2.69
CA ALA A 58 2.92 -16.27 -2.43
C ALA A 58 4.24 -16.05 -1.67
N GLU A 59 4.54 -16.92 -0.70
CA GLU A 59 5.78 -16.91 0.07
C GLU A 59 7.01 -17.03 -0.84
N GLU A 60 6.99 -17.93 -1.84
CA GLU A 60 8.08 -18.08 -2.83
C GLU A 60 8.35 -16.79 -3.62
N LYS A 61 7.33 -15.94 -3.78
CA LYS A 61 7.43 -14.69 -4.54
C LYS A 61 7.68 -13.48 -3.66
N PHE A 62 7.52 -13.62 -2.35
CA PHE A 62 7.58 -12.51 -1.40
C PHE A 62 9.00 -11.97 -1.29
N ILE A 63 9.13 -10.65 -1.43
CA ILE A 63 10.39 -9.93 -1.34
C ILE A 63 10.56 -9.32 0.05
N GLY A 64 9.51 -8.69 0.57
CA GLY A 64 9.55 -8.01 1.85
C GLY A 64 8.31 -7.17 2.13
N LEU A 65 8.16 -6.76 3.39
CA LEU A 65 7.13 -5.83 3.85
C LEU A 65 7.78 -4.47 4.05
N TYR A 66 7.30 -3.45 3.36
CA TYR A 66 7.86 -2.10 3.43
C TYR A 66 6.85 -1.16 4.07
N GLY A 67 7.29 -0.24 4.93
CA GLY A 67 6.37 0.72 5.51
C GLY A 67 6.97 2.05 5.93
N TRP A 68 6.06 2.99 6.20
CA TRP A 68 6.32 4.23 6.91
C TRP A 68 5.12 4.59 7.78
N VAL A 69 5.32 5.47 8.73
CA VAL A 69 4.25 6.05 9.55
C VAL A 69 3.90 7.42 9.00
N THR A 70 2.61 7.63 8.77
CA THR A 70 2.04 8.90 8.39
C THR A 70 1.38 9.58 9.59
N ARG A 71 1.78 10.83 9.88
CA ARG A 71 1.25 11.62 11.01
C ARG A 71 0.77 12.99 10.55
N SER A 72 -0.16 13.58 11.29
CA SER A 72 -0.61 14.95 11.12
C SER A 72 -1.23 15.46 12.43
N GLU A 73 -0.87 16.68 12.82
CA GLU A 73 -1.46 17.35 14.00
C GLU A 73 -2.93 17.76 13.76
N GLU A 74 -3.39 17.78 12.51
CA GLU A 74 -4.77 18.11 12.13
C GLU A 74 -5.69 16.87 12.09
N ARG A 75 -5.15 15.67 12.38
CA ARG A 75 -5.87 14.40 12.30
C ARG A 75 -5.91 13.69 13.64
N GLU A 76 -7.02 13.03 13.92
CA GLU A 76 -7.24 12.26 15.16
C GLU A 76 -6.52 10.90 15.14
N THR A 77 -6.09 10.43 13.98
CA THR A 77 -5.44 9.12 13.81
C THR A 77 -4.13 9.28 13.08
N ASN A 78 -3.14 8.48 13.46
CA ASN A 78 -1.96 8.21 12.66
C ASN A 78 -2.22 6.99 11.77
N VAL A 79 -1.35 6.77 10.78
CA VAL A 79 -1.48 5.62 9.88
C VAL A 79 -0.14 4.93 9.75
N ALA A 80 -0.09 3.63 10.03
CA ALA A 80 1.01 2.79 9.61
C ALA A 80 0.68 2.27 8.21
N VAL A 81 1.46 2.71 7.23
CA VAL A 81 1.29 2.37 5.81
C VAL A 81 2.25 1.25 5.48
N TYR A 82 1.72 0.11 5.04
CA TYR A 82 2.51 -1.03 4.59
C TYR A 82 2.22 -1.35 3.13
N TRP A 83 3.24 -1.86 2.47
CA TRP A 83 3.16 -2.46 1.14
C TRP A 83 3.97 -3.76 1.15
N ALA A 84 3.29 -4.89 0.98
CA ALA A 84 3.95 -6.15 0.71
C ALA A 84 4.46 -6.14 -0.73
N SER A 85 5.74 -6.46 -0.95
CA SER A 85 6.31 -6.56 -2.29
C SER A 85 6.52 -8.03 -2.67
N TYR A 86 6.15 -8.35 -3.91
CA TYR A 86 6.34 -9.64 -4.54
C TYR A 86 7.08 -9.47 -5.87
N SER A 87 7.85 -10.49 -6.25
CA SER A 87 8.62 -10.47 -7.50
C SER A 87 7.75 -10.33 -8.75
N HIS A 88 6.53 -10.89 -8.72
CA HIS A 88 5.59 -10.85 -9.83
C HIS A 88 4.20 -11.34 -9.41
N GLN A 89 3.21 -10.97 -10.22
CA GLN A 89 1.83 -11.42 -10.17
C GLN A 89 1.50 -12.26 -11.40
N GLU A 90 0.73 -13.34 -11.21
CA GLU A 90 0.23 -14.21 -12.29
C GLU A 90 -1.29 -14.28 -12.24
N GLY A 91 -1.94 -13.36 -12.94
CA GLY A 91 -3.39 -13.22 -13.00
C GLY A 91 -4.10 -14.25 -13.90
N TRP A 92 -5.41 -14.08 -14.04
CA TRP A 92 -6.29 -14.98 -14.81
C TRP A 92 -6.29 -14.69 -16.31
N LEU A 93 -5.99 -13.46 -16.72
CA LEU A 93 -6.06 -12.97 -18.09
C LEU A 93 -4.68 -12.86 -18.76
N GLY A 94 -3.67 -13.51 -18.18
CA GLY A 94 -2.30 -13.48 -18.68
C GLY A 94 -1.72 -12.07 -18.56
N ASN A 95 -1.10 -11.55 -19.63
CA ASN A 95 -0.40 -10.26 -19.60
C ASN A 95 -1.31 -9.03 -19.30
N LEU A 96 -2.64 -9.20 -19.26
CA LEU A 96 -3.55 -8.11 -18.88
C LEU A 96 -3.60 -7.88 -17.37
N ASP A 97 -3.30 -8.90 -16.58
CA ASP A 97 -3.34 -8.87 -15.11
C ASP A 97 -2.16 -9.62 -14.47
N SER A 98 -1.09 -9.86 -15.25
CA SER A 98 0.18 -10.44 -14.80
C SER A 98 1.32 -9.47 -15.13
N HIS A 99 2.20 -9.21 -14.17
CA HIS A 99 3.35 -8.33 -14.33
C HIS A 99 4.46 -8.66 -13.33
N TYR A 100 5.68 -8.20 -13.64
CA TYR A 100 6.79 -8.16 -12.68
C TYR A 100 6.64 -6.96 -11.76
N GLY A 101 7.13 -7.07 -10.53
CA GLY A 101 6.98 -6.04 -9.51
C GLY A 101 5.53 -5.90 -9.09
N ASP A 102 5.16 -6.62 -8.04
CA ASP A 102 3.82 -6.58 -7.48
C ASP A 102 3.87 -6.04 -6.05
N HIS A 103 2.92 -5.17 -5.72
CA HIS A 103 2.93 -4.36 -4.51
C HIS A 103 1.51 -4.26 -3.98
N GLU A 104 1.28 -4.75 -2.76
CA GLU A 104 -0.07 -4.85 -2.19
C GLU A 104 -0.21 -4.07 -0.88
N PRO A 105 -1.06 -3.02 -0.84
CA PRO A 105 -1.16 -2.11 0.30
C PRO A 105 -1.99 -2.65 1.47
N VAL A 106 -1.54 -2.35 2.69
CA VAL A 106 -2.26 -2.50 3.96
C VAL A 106 -2.05 -1.26 4.82
N TYR A 107 -3.11 -0.54 5.16
CA TYR A 107 -3.07 0.67 5.99
C TYR A 107 -3.76 0.39 7.32
N VAL A 108 -3.03 0.62 8.41
CA VAL A 108 -3.54 0.46 9.77
C VAL A 108 -3.64 1.84 10.40
N PHE A 109 -4.87 2.33 10.55
CA PHE A 109 -5.16 3.58 11.25
C PHE A 109 -5.19 3.31 12.75
N PHE A 110 -4.50 4.13 13.53
CA PHE A 110 -4.40 3.98 14.97
C PHE A 110 -4.39 5.33 15.69
N ASP A 111 -4.78 5.31 16.95
CA ASP A 111 -4.69 6.42 17.90
C ASP A 111 -4.18 5.90 19.27
N ASP A 112 -4.34 6.71 20.32
CA ASP A 112 -3.93 6.34 21.68
C ASP A 112 -4.71 5.14 22.25
N ASP A 113 -5.92 4.87 21.74
CA ASP A 113 -6.79 3.78 22.19
C ASP A 113 -6.54 2.47 21.42
N GLY A 114 -5.83 2.52 20.28
CA GLY A 114 -5.39 1.34 19.53
C GLY A 114 -5.70 1.41 18.04
N VAL A 115 -5.92 0.26 17.41
CA VAL A 115 -6.30 0.19 15.98
C VAL A 115 -7.74 0.64 15.80
N THR A 116 -7.95 1.64 14.96
CA THR A 116 -9.29 2.21 14.69
C THR A 116 -9.90 1.69 13.39
N GLN A 117 -9.07 1.44 12.38
CA GLN A 117 -9.51 0.98 11.07
C GLN A 117 -8.36 0.32 10.31
N VAL A 118 -8.68 -0.72 9.55
CA VAL A 118 -7.76 -1.34 8.59
C VAL A 118 -8.33 -1.15 7.18
N ILE A 119 -7.48 -0.74 6.25
CA ILE A 119 -7.81 -0.62 4.83
C ILE A 119 -6.77 -1.43 4.04
N ALA A 120 -7.20 -2.38 3.24
CA ALA A 120 -6.29 -3.23 2.47
C ALA A 120 -6.84 -3.51 1.08
N SER A 121 -5.97 -3.89 0.14
CA SER A 121 -6.36 -4.39 -1.16
C SER A 121 -7.09 -5.72 -1.00
N ILE A 122 -8.41 -5.77 -1.19
CA ILE A 122 -9.21 -7.01 -1.07
C ILE A 122 -9.53 -7.66 -2.40
N TYR A 123 -9.30 -6.93 -3.49
CA TYR A 123 -9.51 -7.43 -4.85
C TYR A 123 -8.73 -6.59 -5.85
N HIS A 124 -7.48 -6.95 -6.18
CA HIS A 124 -6.62 -6.28 -7.17
C HIS A 124 -6.67 -4.74 -7.06
N TRP A 125 -6.28 -4.25 -5.88
CA TRP A 125 -6.32 -2.84 -5.45
C TRP A 125 -7.70 -2.21 -5.28
N ILE A 126 -8.78 -2.99 -5.21
CA ILE A 126 -10.03 -2.52 -4.59
C ILE A 126 -9.83 -2.40 -3.08
N ALA A 127 -10.19 -1.26 -2.51
CA ALA A 127 -10.03 -0.98 -1.10
C ALA A 127 -11.16 -1.61 -0.28
N GLY A 128 -10.82 -2.63 0.50
CA GLY A 128 -11.65 -3.15 1.59
C GLY A 128 -11.36 -2.38 2.87
N ARG A 129 -12.35 -2.31 3.76
CA ARG A 129 -12.25 -1.57 5.02
C ARG A 129 -12.94 -2.34 6.13
N ALA A 130 -12.33 -2.35 7.30
CA ALA A 130 -12.95 -2.84 8.53
C ALA A 130 -12.59 -1.90 9.69
N PRO A 131 -13.54 -1.55 10.56
CA PRO A 131 -13.21 -1.00 11.88
C PRO A 131 -12.26 -1.95 12.62
N GLY A 132 -11.36 -1.39 13.44
CA GLY A 132 -10.42 -2.20 14.24
C GLY A 132 -11.12 -3.21 15.15
N ALA A 133 -12.33 -2.89 15.62
CA ALA A 133 -13.16 -3.77 16.44
C ALA A 133 -13.84 -4.93 15.67
N GLU A 134 -13.80 -4.92 14.33
CA GLU A 134 -14.48 -5.90 13.47
C GLU A 134 -13.50 -6.80 12.69
N ILE A 135 -12.20 -6.57 12.82
CA ILE A 135 -11.15 -7.36 12.19
C ILE A 135 -10.39 -8.15 13.27
N PRO A 136 -10.01 -9.41 13.02
CA PRO A 136 -9.15 -10.14 13.94
C PRO A 136 -7.79 -9.45 14.11
N LEU A 137 -7.43 -9.19 15.36
CA LEU A 137 -6.16 -8.60 15.76
C LEU A 137 -5.38 -9.56 16.67
N VAL A 138 -4.08 -9.73 16.46
CA VAL A 138 -3.17 -10.28 17.48
C VAL A 138 -2.70 -9.15 18.37
N ASP A 139 -2.71 -9.40 19.69
CA ASP A 139 -2.26 -8.45 20.71
C ASP A 139 -2.86 -7.04 20.53
N ASP A 140 -4.13 -6.99 20.11
CA ASP A 140 -4.94 -5.79 19.86
C ASP A 140 -4.35 -4.78 18.84
N THR A 141 -3.32 -5.16 18.09
CA THR A 141 -2.54 -4.22 17.26
C THR A 141 -2.19 -4.74 15.87
N HIS A 142 -2.09 -6.06 15.68
CA HIS A 142 -1.67 -6.68 14.44
C HIS A 142 -2.87 -7.25 13.67
N PRO A 143 -3.31 -6.65 12.54
CA PRO A 143 -4.36 -7.26 11.75
C PRO A 143 -3.92 -8.59 11.17
N GLN A 144 -4.72 -9.63 11.41
CA GLN A 144 -4.51 -10.95 10.82
C GLN A 144 -5.10 -10.98 9.41
N LEU A 145 -4.24 -11.11 8.41
CA LEU A 145 -4.64 -11.11 7.00
C LEU A 145 -4.13 -12.36 6.29
N ARG A 146 -4.97 -12.95 5.45
CA ARG A 146 -4.59 -14.03 4.54
C ARG A 146 -4.41 -13.49 3.13
N VAL A 147 -3.28 -13.82 2.52
CA VAL A 147 -2.99 -13.52 1.12
C VAL A 147 -3.77 -14.47 0.20
N ILE A 148 -4.48 -13.90 -0.76
CA ILE A 148 -5.35 -14.58 -1.71
C ILE A 148 -4.72 -14.52 -3.11
N LYS A 149 -4.78 -15.65 -3.81
CA LYS A 149 -4.40 -15.73 -5.22
C LYS A 149 -5.50 -15.20 -6.13
N PRO A 150 -5.17 -14.72 -7.35
CA PRO A 150 -3.82 -14.62 -7.89
C PRO A 150 -3.08 -13.30 -7.58
N TRP A 151 -3.81 -12.28 -7.13
CA TRP A 151 -3.31 -10.90 -7.08
C TRP A 151 -2.72 -10.48 -5.72
N HIS A 152 -2.32 -11.44 -4.89
CA HIS A 152 -1.79 -11.24 -3.53
C HIS A 152 -2.61 -10.33 -2.59
N GLN A 153 -3.87 -10.05 -2.93
CA GLN A 153 -4.84 -9.32 -2.13
C GLN A 153 -5.19 -10.02 -0.82
N TYR A 154 -5.92 -9.34 0.04
CA TYR A 154 -6.12 -9.75 1.42
C TYR A 154 -7.57 -10.09 1.76
N THR A 155 -7.74 -10.99 2.71
CA THR A 155 -8.96 -11.16 3.50
C THR A 155 -8.57 -11.28 4.97
N ALA A 156 -9.47 -10.95 5.88
CA ALA A 156 -9.30 -11.26 7.30
C ALA A 156 -9.00 -12.76 7.50
N ALA A 157 -8.08 -13.04 8.40
CA ALA A 157 -7.74 -14.38 8.84
C ALA A 157 -8.04 -14.51 10.33
N GLY A 158 -8.61 -15.64 10.75
CA GLY A 158 -8.78 -15.97 12.17
C GLY A 158 -7.80 -17.06 12.62
N GLN A 159 -6.64 -17.15 11.95
CA GLN A 159 -5.65 -18.18 12.18
C GLN A 159 -4.24 -17.58 12.18
N PRO A 160 -3.29 -18.15 12.94
CA PRO A 160 -1.93 -17.63 13.00
C PRO A 160 -1.24 -17.63 11.64
N GLY A 161 -0.40 -16.62 11.44
CA GLY A 161 0.43 -16.41 10.26
C GLY A 161 1.88 -16.12 10.65
N GLU A 162 2.56 -15.34 9.83
CA GLU A 162 3.94 -14.91 10.06
C GLU A 162 4.03 -13.39 10.20
N PHE A 163 4.92 -12.96 11.08
CA PHE A 163 5.36 -11.58 11.17
C PHE A 163 6.63 -11.39 10.35
N PHE A 164 6.57 -10.49 9.39
CA PHE A 164 7.72 -10.10 8.59
C PHE A 164 8.32 -8.81 9.13
N ASP A 165 9.65 -8.70 9.08
CA ASP A 165 10.36 -7.46 9.37
C ASP A 165 9.91 -6.37 8.40
N VAL A 166 9.81 -5.12 8.90
CA VAL A 166 9.33 -3.99 8.11
C VAL A 166 10.50 -3.14 7.64
N ASP A 167 10.78 -3.18 6.34
CA ASP A 167 11.78 -2.35 5.68
C ASP A 167 11.28 -0.92 5.43
N ASP A 168 12.21 0.01 5.22
CA ASP A 168 11.92 1.43 5.05
C ASP A 168 11.36 1.74 3.64
N LEU A 169 10.06 2.03 3.58
CA LEU A 169 9.38 2.40 2.33
C LEU A 169 9.93 3.70 1.73
N THR A 170 10.45 4.63 2.54
CA THR A 170 11.01 5.90 2.04
C THR A 170 12.23 5.69 1.13
N THR A 171 12.91 4.56 1.27
CA THR A 171 14.12 4.22 0.50
C THR A 171 13.82 3.57 -0.85
N VAL A 172 12.66 2.92 -0.99
CA VAL A 172 12.31 2.14 -2.18
C VAL A 172 11.17 2.74 -3.01
N PHE A 173 10.34 3.60 -2.42
CA PHE A 173 9.12 4.10 -3.08
C PHE A 173 9.40 4.87 -4.38
N ASP A 174 10.42 5.72 -4.40
CA ASP A 174 10.86 6.44 -5.62
C ASP A 174 11.24 5.45 -6.74
N SER A 175 12.02 4.42 -6.39
CA SER A 175 12.39 3.36 -7.33
C SER A 175 11.18 2.56 -7.82
N TRP A 176 10.17 2.31 -6.97
CA TRP A 176 8.96 1.61 -7.42
C TRP A 176 8.17 2.45 -8.41
N LEU A 177 8.00 3.75 -8.13
CA LEU A 177 7.35 4.70 -9.04
C LEU A 177 8.06 4.72 -10.40
N ASP A 178 9.39 4.84 -10.41
CA ASP A 178 10.21 4.84 -11.62
C ASP A 178 10.13 3.52 -12.39
N ASN A 179 9.89 2.40 -11.71
CA ASN A 179 9.71 1.08 -12.32
C ASN A 179 8.25 0.78 -12.70
N GLY A 180 7.46 1.82 -13.01
CA GLY A 180 6.14 1.68 -13.63
C GLY A 180 4.96 1.78 -12.67
N LEU A 181 5.20 1.80 -11.35
CA LEU A 181 4.12 1.99 -10.38
C LEU A 181 3.45 3.37 -10.55
N GLU A 182 4.20 4.38 -10.98
CA GLU A 182 3.71 5.74 -11.26
C GLU A 182 2.53 5.77 -12.24
N GLU A 183 2.56 4.95 -13.30
CA GLU A 183 1.51 4.94 -14.32
C GLU A 183 0.16 4.46 -13.77
N SER A 184 0.24 3.68 -12.70
CA SER A 184 -0.85 2.91 -12.12
C SER A 184 -1.39 3.54 -10.85
N LEU A 185 -0.52 4.12 -10.02
CA LEU A 185 -0.85 4.54 -8.68
C LEU A 185 -1.44 5.96 -8.66
N ALA A 186 -2.54 6.13 -7.94
CA ALA A 186 -3.12 7.45 -7.76
C ALA A 186 -2.22 8.32 -6.87
N PRO A 187 -1.88 9.55 -7.29
CA PRO A 187 -1.20 10.51 -6.43
C PRO A 187 -1.94 10.71 -5.10
N GLY A 188 -1.19 10.75 -4.00
CA GLY A 188 -1.76 10.90 -2.66
C GLY A 188 -2.33 9.61 -2.05
N SER A 189 -2.55 8.52 -2.80
CA SER A 189 -3.12 7.29 -2.21
C SER A 189 -2.20 6.66 -1.17
N VAL A 190 -0.88 6.83 -1.29
CA VAL A 190 0.14 6.32 -0.35
C VAL A 190 0.67 7.41 0.57
N THR A 191 0.91 8.60 0.03
CA THR A 191 1.50 9.74 0.75
C THR A 191 0.48 10.52 1.59
N ASN A 192 -0.82 10.38 1.30
CA ASN A 192 -1.94 10.91 2.08
C ASN A 192 -3.00 9.80 2.32
N PRO A 193 -2.69 8.83 3.19
CA PRO A 193 -3.46 7.60 3.33
C PRO A 193 -4.89 7.82 3.83
N TRP A 194 -5.20 8.95 4.49
CA TRP A 194 -6.59 9.28 4.87
C TRP A 194 -7.53 9.40 3.67
N THR A 195 -7.03 9.69 2.46
CA THR A 195 -7.84 9.67 1.24
C THR A 195 -8.42 8.29 0.94
N MET A 196 -7.74 7.22 1.36
CA MET A 196 -8.21 5.85 1.19
C MET A 196 -9.41 5.52 2.10
N ARG A 197 -9.78 6.37 3.06
CA ARG A 197 -11.04 6.20 3.79
C ARG A 197 -12.27 6.30 2.90
N SER A 198 -12.20 7.04 1.79
CA SER A 198 -13.32 7.21 0.85
C SER A 198 -13.01 6.77 -0.59
N ARG A 199 -11.74 6.69 -0.97
CA ARG A 199 -11.33 6.29 -2.32
C ARG A 199 -11.52 4.79 -2.56
N PRO A 200 -12.30 4.34 -3.56
CA PRO A 200 -12.64 2.91 -3.71
C PRO A 200 -11.47 1.99 -4.10
N ASP A 201 -10.37 2.53 -4.61
CA ASP A 201 -9.25 1.78 -5.19
C ASP A 201 -7.94 2.58 -5.14
N TRP A 202 -6.78 1.95 -5.32
CA TRP A 202 -5.49 2.65 -5.41
C TRP A 202 -5.14 3.16 -6.82
N TRP A 203 -5.93 2.82 -7.84
CA TRP A 203 -5.62 3.08 -9.24
C TRP A 203 -5.78 4.54 -9.65
N ARG A 204 -4.80 5.12 -10.32
CA ARG A 204 -4.89 6.43 -10.97
C ARG A 204 -6.11 6.49 -11.90
N ARG A 205 -6.79 7.64 -11.89
CA ARG A 205 -7.93 7.91 -12.79
C ARG A 205 -7.49 8.86 -13.89
N GLY A 206 -7.87 8.58 -15.13
CA GLY A 206 -7.59 9.45 -16.27
C GLY A 206 -8.41 10.74 -16.23
N THR A 207 -8.22 11.60 -17.24
CA THR A 207 -8.83 12.94 -17.32
C THR A 207 -10.35 12.96 -17.22
N ALA A 208 -11.00 11.89 -17.67
CA ALA A 208 -12.45 11.73 -17.63
C ALA A 208 -12.97 11.09 -16.32
N GLY A 209 -12.09 10.92 -15.32
CA GLY A 209 -12.45 10.50 -13.96
C GLY A 209 -12.59 8.98 -13.77
N PHE A 210 -12.16 8.16 -14.73
CA PHE A 210 -12.20 6.70 -14.63
C PHE A 210 -10.82 6.07 -14.77
N SER A 211 -10.62 4.93 -14.11
CA SER A 211 -9.46 4.05 -14.29
C SER A 211 -9.88 2.87 -15.16
N ILE A 212 -9.11 2.58 -16.22
CA ILE A 212 -9.34 1.41 -17.07
C ILE A 212 -9.14 0.13 -16.25
N ASN A 213 -8.10 0.09 -15.42
CA ASN A 213 -7.79 -1.06 -14.56
C ASN A 213 -8.90 -1.27 -13.53
N ALA A 214 -9.33 -0.21 -12.82
CA ALA A 214 -10.44 -0.34 -11.87
C ALA A 214 -11.74 -0.80 -12.56
N THR A 215 -12.04 -0.27 -13.75
CA THR A 215 -13.24 -0.67 -14.52
C THR A 215 -13.18 -2.14 -14.95
N LEU A 216 -12.01 -2.62 -15.37
CA LEU A 216 -11.79 -4.02 -15.71
C LEU A 216 -11.94 -4.92 -14.48
N VAL A 217 -11.31 -4.54 -13.37
CA VAL A 217 -11.37 -5.26 -12.09
C VAL A 217 -12.80 -5.30 -11.56
N ASP A 218 -13.55 -4.20 -11.58
CA ASP A 218 -14.96 -4.15 -11.21
C ASP A 218 -15.81 -5.07 -12.09
N ALA A 219 -15.54 -5.12 -13.40
CA ALA A 219 -16.22 -6.02 -14.32
C ALA A 219 -15.92 -7.49 -13.98
N MET A 220 -14.65 -7.83 -13.72
CA MET A 220 -14.22 -9.17 -13.31
C MET A 220 -14.88 -9.60 -11.99
N MET A 221 -14.92 -8.70 -11.01
CA MET A 221 -15.61 -8.90 -9.74
C MET A 221 -17.11 -9.15 -9.94
N SER A 222 -17.76 -8.37 -10.80
CA SER A 222 -19.21 -8.47 -11.06
C SER A 222 -19.64 -9.79 -11.71
N VAL A 223 -18.74 -10.44 -12.45
CA VAL A 223 -18.98 -11.73 -13.10
C VAL A 223 -18.35 -12.91 -12.34
N GLY A 224 -17.78 -12.66 -11.16
CA GLY A 224 -17.29 -13.69 -10.24
C GLY A 224 -15.95 -14.33 -10.61
N VAL A 225 -15.03 -13.58 -11.22
CA VAL A 225 -13.67 -14.09 -11.50
C VAL A 225 -12.79 -13.95 -10.25
N GLY A 226 -12.21 -15.06 -9.76
CA GLY A 226 -11.38 -15.04 -8.55
C GLY A 226 -12.17 -14.79 -7.26
N ASP A 227 -11.45 -14.70 -6.14
CA ASP A 227 -12.04 -14.57 -4.80
C ASP A 227 -11.93 -13.13 -4.29
N VAL A 228 -13.05 -12.49 -3.97
CA VAL A 228 -13.05 -11.17 -3.29
C VAL A 228 -12.82 -11.37 -1.81
N GLY A 229 -11.80 -10.72 -1.26
CA GLY A 229 -11.54 -10.74 0.18
C GLY A 229 -12.57 -9.93 0.98
N SER A 230 -12.68 -10.22 2.27
CA SER A 230 -13.44 -9.42 3.24
C SER A 230 -12.57 -9.14 4.45
N LEU A 231 -12.57 -7.91 4.94
CA LEU A 231 -11.81 -7.53 6.15
C LEU A 231 -12.64 -7.59 7.43
N SER A 232 -13.97 -7.62 7.31
CA SER A 232 -14.87 -7.86 8.43
C SER A 232 -15.37 -9.30 8.37
N ASP A 233 -15.54 -9.91 9.53
CA ASP A 233 -16.37 -11.11 9.67
C ASP A 233 -17.82 -10.72 9.31
N GLN A 234 -18.41 -11.40 8.32
CA GLN A 234 -19.83 -11.22 7.96
C GLN A 234 -20.77 -11.86 8.97
#